data_AF-M1DLI4-F1
#
_entry.id   AF-M1DLI4-F1
#
_cell.length_a   1.000
_cell.length_b   1.000
_cell.length_c   1.000
_cell.angle_alpha   90.00
_cell.angle_beta   90.00
_cell.angle_gamma   90.00
#
_symmetry.space_group_name_H-M   'P 1'
#
loop_
_entity.id
_entity.type
_entity.pdbx_description
1 polymer ?
#
loop_
_entity_poly.entity_id
_entity_poly.type
_entity_poly.pdbx_seq_one_letter_code
_entity_poly.pdbx_strand_id
1 'polypeptide(L)'
;LSHKIGDGSSAYFFLRDWAALTRSSNTTPSPYFVEDSIVPSPIGPLVSPVIGSDMDKCVQKRFIFSSTKLSALKSSIGVQDVTSNEAVNAPLYKCAASSSIIVNSGSFKQSQLVQSSDLRGIMSPPLPPNPIGNLVSIL
;
A
#
# COMPACT_ATOMS: atom_id res chain seq x y z
N LEU A 1 9.20 -12.38 -3.47
CA LEU A 1 7.76 -12.45 -3.83
C LEU A 1 7.53 -11.57 -5.04
N SER A 2 6.87 -12.07 -6.09
CA SER A 2 6.57 -11.27 -7.28
C SER A 2 5.26 -10.52 -7.08
N HIS A 3 5.22 -9.22 -7.38
CA HIS A 3 3.97 -8.44 -7.30
C HIS A 3 2.92 -8.92 -8.34
N LYS A 4 3.33 -9.70 -9.35
CA LYS A 4 2.40 -10.33 -10.30
C LYS A 4 1.48 -11.36 -9.64
N ILE A 5 1.89 -11.95 -8.53
CA ILE A 5 1.18 -13.06 -7.87
C ILE A 5 0.57 -12.71 -6.51
N GLY A 6 0.92 -11.55 -5.94
CA GLY A 6 0.41 -11.17 -4.63
C GLY A 6 0.73 -9.72 -4.26
N ASP A 7 -0.19 -9.10 -3.53
CA ASP A 7 -0.06 -7.77 -2.95
C ASP A 7 0.78 -7.76 -1.65
N GLY A 8 0.91 -6.58 -1.04
CA GLY A 8 1.60 -6.42 0.24
C GLY A 8 1.01 -7.26 1.38
N SER A 9 -0.33 -7.42 1.42
CA SER A 9 -1.00 -8.28 2.40
C SER A 9 -0.60 -9.75 2.21
N SER A 10 -0.58 -10.25 0.97
CA SER A 10 -0.10 -11.59 0.64
C SER A 10 1.35 -11.82 1.11
N ALA A 11 2.22 -10.83 0.91
CA ALA A 11 3.61 -10.87 1.37
C ALA A 11 3.72 -10.95 2.89
N TYR A 12 2.94 -10.11 3.59
CA TYR A 12 2.91 -10.08 5.05
C TYR A 12 2.46 -11.42 5.63
N PHE A 13 1.35 -11.98 5.14
CA PHE A 13 0.82 -13.24 5.65
C PHE A 13 1.74 -14.42 5.36
N PHE A 14 2.37 -14.46 4.18
CA PHE A 14 3.42 -15.43 3.89
C PHE A 14 4.56 -15.38 4.91
N LEU A 15 5.10 -14.18 5.18
CA LEU A 15 6.20 -14.01 6.14
C LEU A 15 5.77 -14.35 7.58
N ARG A 16 4.55 -13.98 7.97
CA ARG A 16 3.97 -14.31 9.28
C ARG A 16 3.88 -15.82 9.46
N ASP A 17 3.35 -16.52 8.47
CA ASP A 17 3.12 -17.96 8.52
C ASP A 17 4.44 -18.72 8.50
N TRP A 18 5.42 -18.27 7.71
CA TRP A 18 6.79 -18.79 7.72
C TRP A 18 7.46 -18.60 9.09
N ALA A 19 7.31 -17.41 9.69
CA ALA A 19 7.83 -17.13 11.02
C ALA A 19 7.14 -17.97 12.12
N ALA A 20 5.86 -18.31 11.96
CA ALA A 20 5.13 -19.15 12.90
C ALA A 20 5.57 -20.62 12.80
N LEU A 21 5.68 -21.15 11.57
CA LEU A 21 6.20 -22.50 11.30
C LEU A 21 7.61 -22.71 11.86
N THR A 22 8.49 -21.73 11.70
CA THR A 22 9.86 -21.80 12.22
C THR A 22 9.93 -21.77 13.74
N ARG A 23 8.94 -21.17 14.43
CA ARG A 23 8.86 -21.17 15.90
C ARG A 23 8.20 -22.43 16.48
N SER A 24 7.22 -22.99 15.79
CA SER A 24 6.46 -24.16 16.24
C SER A 24 6.01 -25.00 15.05
N SER A 25 6.47 -26.25 15.01
CA SER A 25 6.14 -27.24 13.98
C SER A 25 4.66 -27.65 13.98
N ASN A 26 3.89 -27.29 15.01
CA ASN A 26 2.47 -27.62 15.12
C ASN A 26 1.56 -26.59 14.44
N THR A 27 2.13 -25.50 13.91
CA THR A 27 1.36 -24.51 13.15
C THR A 27 1.07 -25.05 11.76
N THR A 28 -0.19 -25.04 11.33
CA THR A 28 -0.57 -25.37 9.94
C THR A 28 -1.16 -24.14 9.28
N PRO A 29 -0.36 -23.35 8.53
CA PRO A 29 -0.89 -22.28 7.69
C PRO A 29 -1.90 -22.83 6.69
N SER A 30 -2.92 -22.03 6.37
CA SER A 30 -3.92 -22.38 5.36
C SER A 30 -4.06 -21.23 4.37
N PRO A 31 -3.01 -20.89 3.58
CA PRO A 31 -3.16 -19.95 2.48
C PRO A 31 -4.05 -20.58 1.40
N TYR A 32 -4.84 -19.75 0.72
CA TYR A 32 -5.53 -20.15 -0.51
C TYR A 32 -5.32 -19.08 -1.57
N PHE A 33 -5.32 -19.48 -2.85
CA PHE A 33 -5.14 -18.53 -3.94
C PHE A 33 -6.47 -17.88 -4.30
N VAL A 34 -6.44 -16.60 -4.64
CA VAL A 34 -7.62 -15.91 -5.16
C VAL A 34 -8.01 -16.55 -6.49
N GLU A 35 -9.25 -17.02 -6.55
CA GLU A 35 -9.80 -17.70 -7.72
C GLU A 35 -10.57 -16.74 -8.62
N ASP A 36 -10.87 -17.18 -9.85
CA ASP A 36 -11.69 -16.46 -10.83
C ASP A 36 -13.09 -16.12 -10.32
N SER A 37 -13.60 -16.88 -9.35
CA SER A 37 -14.88 -16.64 -8.66
C SER A 37 -14.88 -15.36 -7.81
N ILE A 38 -13.70 -14.91 -7.37
CA ILE A 38 -13.50 -13.71 -6.54
C ILE A 38 -13.11 -12.53 -7.42
N VAL A 39 -12.12 -12.72 -8.30
CA VAL A 39 -11.67 -11.72 -9.27
C VAL A 39 -11.64 -12.37 -10.64
N PRO A 40 -12.53 -11.99 -11.57
CA PRO A 40 -12.55 -12.58 -12.90
C PRO A 40 -11.22 -12.38 -13.62
N SER A 41 -10.71 -13.45 -14.23
CA SER A 41 -9.55 -13.36 -15.12
C SER A 41 -9.85 -12.42 -16.29
N PRO A 42 -8.92 -11.52 -16.66
CA PRO A 42 -9.11 -10.62 -17.78
C PRO A 42 -9.23 -11.40 -19.09
N ILE A 43 -10.17 -10.97 -19.94
CA ILE A 43 -10.31 -11.52 -21.30
C ILE A 43 -9.25 -10.86 -22.18
N GLY A 44 -8.13 -11.56 -22.40
CA GLY A 44 -7.05 -11.10 -23.29
C GLY A 44 -5.67 -11.11 -22.62
N PRO A 45 -4.62 -10.69 -23.36
CA PRO A 45 -3.27 -10.67 -22.82
C PRO A 45 -3.16 -9.69 -21.66
N LEU A 46 -2.63 -10.18 -20.54
CA LEU A 46 -2.30 -9.34 -19.39
C LEU A 46 -1.15 -8.40 -19.76
N VAL A 47 -1.47 -7.16 -20.11
CA VAL A 47 -0.46 -6.12 -20.31
C VAL A 47 0.01 -5.67 -18.94
N SER A 48 1.13 -6.25 -18.48
CA SER A 48 1.83 -5.74 -17.31
C SER A 48 2.64 -4.52 -17.76
N PRO A 49 2.29 -3.29 -17.37
CA PRO A 49 3.16 -2.15 -17.64
C PRO A 49 4.50 -2.43 -16.98
N VAL A 50 5.58 -2.45 -17.78
CA VAL A 50 6.93 -2.40 -17.24
C VAL A 50 7.14 -0.97 -16.79
N ILE A 51 6.85 -0.71 -15.51
CA ILE A 51 7.21 0.56 -14.90
C ILE A 51 8.72 0.49 -14.69
N GLY A 52 9.48 1.06 -15.63
CA GLY A 52 10.92 1.28 -15.43
C GLY A 52 11.11 2.13 -14.18
N SER A 53 11.94 1.68 -13.24
CA SER A 53 12.28 2.46 -12.08
C SER A 53 13.64 3.12 -12.28
N ASP A 54 13.68 4.45 -12.24
CA ASP A 54 14.92 5.24 -12.17
C ASP A 54 15.45 5.29 -10.71
N MET A 55 15.37 4.16 -10.01
CA MET A 55 15.68 4.09 -8.58
C MET A 55 17.12 4.47 -8.28
N ASP A 56 18.05 4.20 -9.20
CA ASP A 56 19.47 4.53 -9.05
C ASP A 56 19.74 6.03 -8.98
N LYS A 57 18.79 6.86 -9.45
CA LYS A 57 18.88 8.32 -9.41
C LYS A 57 18.24 8.91 -8.13
N CYS A 58 17.68 8.07 -7.28
CA CYS A 58 16.87 8.49 -6.13
C CYS A 58 17.58 8.23 -4.80
N VAL A 59 17.42 9.15 -3.85
CA VAL A 59 17.84 8.96 -2.46
C VAL A 59 16.64 8.51 -1.63
N GLN A 60 16.78 7.37 -0.94
CA GLN A 60 15.76 6.90 -0.02
C GLN A 60 16.01 7.43 1.40
N LYS A 61 15.00 8.05 2.00
CA LYS A 61 15.03 8.52 3.40
C LYS A 61 13.83 7.96 4.17
N ARG A 62 14.01 7.72 5.47
CA ARG A 62 12.95 7.29 6.39
C ARG A 62 12.58 8.44 7.32
N PHE A 63 11.31 8.84 7.30
CA PHE A 63 10.75 9.81 8.23
C PHE A 63 9.92 9.06 9.27
N ILE A 64 10.20 9.29 10.56
CA ILE A 64 9.54 8.58 11.66
C ILE A 64 8.63 9.56 12.41
N PHE A 65 7.34 9.23 12.46
CA PHE A 65 6.33 9.93 13.24
C PHE A 65 6.09 9.14 14.52
N SER A 66 6.53 9.67 15.66
CA SER A 66 6.20 9.07 16.95
C SER A 66 4.70 9.20 17.23
N SER A 67 4.18 8.37 18.14
CA SER A 67 2.78 8.46 18.59
C SER A 67 2.42 9.87 19.04
N THR A 68 3.27 10.52 19.83
CA THR A 68 3.08 11.90 20.28
C THR A 68 3.01 12.90 19.11
N LYS A 69 3.93 12.82 18.14
CA LYS A 69 3.94 13.70 16.97
C LYS A 69 2.73 13.47 16.08
N LEU A 70 2.32 12.21 15.92
CA LEU A 70 1.15 11.85 15.13
C LEU A 70 -0.14 12.35 15.79
N SER A 71 -0.29 12.21 17.10
CA SER A 71 -1.44 12.76 17.84
C SER A 71 -1.48 14.29 17.73
N ALA A 72 -0.36 14.97 17.93
CA ALA A 72 -0.28 16.43 17.76
C ALA A 72 -0.65 16.85 16.32
N LEU A 73 -0.18 16.10 15.32
CA LEU A 73 -0.50 16.35 13.91
C LEU A 73 -2.01 16.19 13.64
N LYS A 74 -2.62 15.11 14.13
CA LYS A 74 -4.08 14.91 14.02
C LYS A 74 -4.86 16.04 14.69
N SER A 75 -4.48 16.44 15.90
CA SER A 75 -5.16 17.52 16.63
C SER A 75 -5.02 18.89 15.95
N SER A 76 -4.00 19.08 15.10
CA SER A 76 -3.84 20.32 14.32
C SER A 76 -4.77 20.40 13.10
N ILE A 77 -5.42 19.30 12.72
CA ILE A 77 -6.29 19.23 11.55
C ILE A 77 -7.73 19.51 12.01
N GLY A 78 -8.36 20.53 11.43
CA GLY A 78 -9.74 20.93 11.76
C GLY A 78 -10.83 20.01 11.22
N VAL A 79 -10.50 18.76 10.90
CA VAL A 79 -11.41 17.74 10.36
C VAL A 79 -11.55 16.65 11.41
N GLN A 80 -12.78 16.17 11.63
CA GLN A 80 -13.02 15.06 12.56
C GLN A 80 -12.58 13.72 11.94
N ASP A 81 -12.30 12.74 12.79
CA ASP A 81 -12.02 11.34 12.40
C ASP A 81 -10.83 11.11 11.46
N VAL A 82 -9.84 12.00 11.49
CA VAL A 82 -8.62 11.88 10.67
C VAL A 82 -7.82 10.62 11.02
N THR A 83 -7.63 9.76 10.02
CA THR A 83 -6.81 8.56 10.14
C THR A 83 -5.33 8.89 10.26
N SER A 84 -4.54 7.96 10.78
CA SER A 84 -3.08 8.13 10.86
C SER A 84 -2.44 8.23 9.48
N ASN A 85 -3.00 7.52 8.49
CA ASN A 85 -2.53 7.52 7.11
C ASN A 85 -2.74 8.90 6.46
N GLU A 86 -3.93 9.48 6.60
CA GLU A 86 -4.24 10.82 6.08
C GLU A 86 -3.38 11.89 6.72
N ALA A 87 -3.27 11.86 8.06
CA ALA A 87 -2.47 12.83 8.81
C ALA A 87 -1.01 12.86 8.35
N VAL A 88 -0.44 11.72 7.97
CA VAL A 88 0.96 11.61 7.51
C VAL A 88 1.10 11.90 6.01
N ASN A 89 0.23 11.35 5.17
CA ASN A 89 0.39 11.45 3.72
C ASN A 89 0.07 12.86 3.20
N ALA A 90 -0.89 13.57 3.80
CA ALA A 90 -1.25 14.93 3.38
C ALA A 90 -0.06 15.92 3.45
N PRO A 91 0.65 16.06 4.59
CA PRO A 91 1.81 16.95 4.65
C PRO A 91 2.98 16.45 3.79
N LEU A 92 3.19 15.13 3.67
CA LEU A 92 4.22 14.59 2.78
C LEU A 92 3.96 14.97 1.32
N TYR A 93 2.72 14.80 0.86
CA TYR A 93 2.32 15.19 -0.48
C TYR A 93 2.44 16.70 -0.70
N LYS A 94 2.00 17.52 0.27
CA LYS A 94 2.19 18.98 0.22
C LYS A 94 3.67 19.35 0.08
N CYS A 95 4.55 18.76 0.88
CA CYS A 95 5.99 19.00 0.80
C CYS A 95 6.58 18.56 -0.55
N ALA A 96 6.16 17.41 -1.07
CA ALA A 96 6.61 16.90 -2.36
C ALA A 96 6.15 17.80 -3.52
N ALA A 97 4.88 18.22 -3.52
CA ALA A 97 4.32 19.12 -4.53
C ALA A 97 5.01 20.49 -4.50
N SER A 98 5.19 21.09 -3.32
CA SER A 98 5.92 22.36 -3.17
C SER A 98 7.38 22.25 -3.63
N SER A 99 8.06 21.17 -3.28
CA SER A 99 9.44 20.93 -3.73
C SER A 99 9.53 20.78 -5.24
N SER A 100 8.55 20.09 -5.85
CA SER A 100 8.45 19.95 -7.30
C SER A 100 8.34 21.30 -8.01
N ILE A 101 7.54 22.23 -7.47
CA ILE A 101 7.41 23.59 -8.04
C ILE A 101 8.76 24.33 -7.99
N ILE A 102 9.47 24.25 -6.86
CA ILE A 102 10.77 24.91 -6.67
C ILE A 102 11.79 24.40 -7.69
N VAL A 103 11.90 23.08 -7.88
CA VAL A 103 12.86 22.50 -8.84
C VAL A 103 12.46 22.71 -10.30
N ASN A 104 11.18 22.97 -10.59
CA ASN A 104 10.68 23.31 -11.92
C ASN A 104 10.62 24.84 -12.14
N SER A 105 11.50 25.62 -11.50
CA SER A 105 11.59 27.08 -11.68
C SER A 105 10.27 27.83 -11.42
N GLY A 106 9.48 27.36 -10.45
CA GLY A 106 8.17 27.94 -10.12
C GLY A 106 7.02 27.47 -11.01
N SER A 107 7.28 26.62 -12.01
CA SER A 107 6.23 26.10 -12.88
C SER A 107 5.41 25.02 -12.17
N PHE A 108 4.10 25.24 -12.07
CA PHE A 108 3.17 24.26 -11.54
C PHE A 108 2.95 23.13 -12.55
N LYS A 109 3.09 21.89 -12.08
CA LYS A 109 2.66 20.69 -12.79
C LYS A 109 1.55 20.02 -11.99
N GLN A 110 0.47 19.64 -12.66
CA GLN A 110 -0.57 18.83 -12.04
C GLN A 110 0.06 17.58 -11.45
N SER A 111 -0.24 17.31 -10.19
CA SER A 111 0.22 16.13 -9.48
C SER A 111 -0.94 15.53 -8.70
N GLN A 112 -0.82 14.26 -8.35
CA GLN A 112 -1.82 13.53 -7.58
C GLN A 112 -1.11 12.63 -6.57
N LEU A 113 -1.75 12.45 -5.42
CA LEU A 113 -1.35 11.42 -4.46
C LEU A 113 -2.17 10.17 -4.76
N VAL A 114 -1.48 9.08 -5.07
CA VAL A 114 -2.10 7.79 -5.38
C VAL A 114 -1.94 6.86 -4.18
N GLN A 115 -3.04 6.29 -3.68
CA GLN A 115 -3.02 5.40 -2.53
C GLN A 115 -3.58 4.02 -2.87
N SER A 116 -2.93 2.97 -2.37
CA SER A 116 -3.40 1.59 -2.49
C SER A 116 -4.17 1.18 -1.24
N SER A 117 -5.33 0.57 -1.41
CA SER A 117 -6.20 0.09 -0.33
C SER A 117 -6.49 -1.40 -0.46
N ASP A 118 -6.52 -2.12 0.67
CA ASP A 118 -6.87 -3.53 0.73
C ASP A 118 -8.37 -3.73 0.53
N LEU A 119 -8.75 -4.49 -0.50
CA LEU A 119 -10.15 -4.76 -0.83
C LEU A 119 -10.78 -5.84 0.04
N ARG A 120 -9.98 -6.69 0.71
CA ARG A 120 -10.49 -7.87 1.44
C ARG A 120 -11.60 -7.52 2.44
N GLY A 121 -11.45 -6.42 3.17
CA GLY A 121 -12.43 -5.96 4.17
C GLY A 121 -13.68 -5.28 3.59
N ILE A 122 -13.67 -4.94 2.30
CA ILE A 122 -14.74 -4.17 1.62
C ILE A 122 -15.59 -5.09 0.73
N MET A 123 -15.07 -6.24 0.31
CA MET A 123 -15.81 -7.23 -0.48
C MET A 123 -17.05 -7.75 0.27
N SER A 124 -18.03 -8.24 -0.49
CA SER A 124 -19.26 -8.82 0.06
C SER A 124 -19.42 -10.27 -0.43
N PRO A 125 -19.25 -11.28 0.45
CA PRO A 125 -18.84 -11.16 1.85
C PRO A 125 -17.37 -10.71 2.02
N PRO A 126 -16.98 -10.14 3.17
CA PRO A 126 -15.59 -9.81 3.44
C PRO A 126 -14.71 -11.06 3.39
N LEU A 127 -13.54 -10.92 2.78
CA LEU A 127 -12.59 -12.01 2.68
C LEU A 127 -11.77 -12.12 3.97
N PRO A 128 -11.37 -13.35 4.37
CA PRO A 128 -10.40 -13.54 5.43
C PRO A 128 -9.03 -12.95 5.03
N PRO A 129 -8.07 -12.83 5.97
CA PRO A 129 -6.75 -12.24 5.70
C PRO A 129 -5.79 -13.10 4.87
N ASN A 130 -6.04 -14.41 4.76
CA ASN A 130 -5.14 -15.40 4.13
C ASN A 130 -5.27 -15.67 2.61
N PRO A 131 -6.07 -14.95 1.78
CA PRO A 131 -6.01 -15.13 0.33
C PRO A 131 -4.70 -14.55 -0.23
N ILE A 132 -4.06 -15.35 -1.08
CA ILE A 132 -2.88 -15.02 -1.84
C ILE A 132 -3.31 -14.54 -3.23
N GLY A 133 -3.04 -13.27 -3.52
CA GLY A 133 -3.41 -12.62 -4.77
C GLY A 133 -3.32 -11.11 -4.67
N ASN A 134 -3.63 -10.41 -5.75
CA ASN A 134 -3.72 -8.95 -5.76
C ASN A 134 -5.18 -8.53 -5.52
N LEU A 135 -5.50 -8.11 -4.30
CA LEU A 135 -6.83 -7.61 -3.92
C LEU A 135 -6.69 -6.17 -3.43
N VAL A 136 -6.37 -5.28 -4.37
CA VAL A 136 -6.01 -3.89 -4.12
C VAL A 136 -6.80 -2.97 -5.04
N SER A 137 -7.29 -1.86 -4.48
CA SER A 137 -7.81 -0.73 -5.25
C SER A 137 -6.85 0.44 -5.16
N ILE A 138 -6.86 1.27 -6.21
CA ILE A 138 -6.12 2.52 -6.27
C ILE A 138 -7.12 3.67 -6.13
N LEU A 139 -6.89 4.51 -5.13
CA LEU A 139 -7.65 5.74 -4.84
C LEU A 139 -6.79 6.97 -5.13
#